data_AF-A0A959AG84-F1
#
_entry.id   AF-A0A959AG84-F1
#
_cell.length_a   1.000
_cell.length_b   1.000
_cell.length_c   1.000
_cell.angle_alpha   90.00
_cell.angle_beta   90.00
_cell.angle_gamma   90.00
#
_symmetry.space_group_name_H-M   'P 1'
#
loop_
_entity.id
_entity.type
_entity.pdbx_description
1 polymer ?
#
loop_
_entity_poly.entity_id
_entity_poly.type
_entity_poly.pdbx_seq_one_letter_code
_entity_poly.pdbx_strand_id
1 'polypeptide(L)'
;MAPRYSDEGTDNRNNNSGTNARGIGTLRPSAASLTPGTTTAKTISGGVKKAATAEEVNPVRVKWMTLDEALEKSKTEKRKIFVDVFTEMCGWCKRMDSTTFMNPAVVEYLNEHYYPVKFNAEEQEDITFKDKTYHYKKNGSRGYHELAAEWLNNRLSYPTVVFLDENQGVIQPLPGYQDAAKMEAILNYFGTDSHKKTPWEAYQRNFSQQQR
;
A
#
# COMPACT_ATOMS: atom_id res chain seq x y z
N MET A 1 -9.46 15.80 -47.15
CA MET A 1 -8.43 16.87 -47.23
C MET A 1 -7.63 16.82 -45.93
N ALA A 2 -6.42 16.29 -45.98
CA ALA A 2 -5.47 16.23 -44.87
C ALA A 2 -4.08 16.58 -45.41
N PRO A 3 -3.20 17.19 -44.61
CA PRO A 3 -1.76 17.00 -44.74
C PRO A 3 -1.25 16.32 -43.45
N ARG A 4 -0.64 15.13 -43.44
CA ARG A 4 0.66 14.71 -44.00
C ARG A 4 1.79 15.70 -43.70
N TYR A 5 2.56 15.39 -42.66
CA TYR A 5 3.92 15.86 -42.47
C TYR A 5 4.79 14.63 -42.19
N SER A 6 5.81 14.42 -43.01
CA SER A 6 6.81 13.34 -42.95
C SER A 6 8.20 13.96 -42.77
N ASP A 7 9.13 13.12 -42.30
CA ASP A 7 10.61 13.23 -42.37
C ASP A 7 11.29 14.26 -41.46
N GLU A 8 12.47 14.05 -40.86
CA GLU A 8 13.53 13.02 -40.84
C GLU A 8 14.30 13.27 -39.50
N GLY A 9 14.81 12.30 -38.73
CA GLY A 9 15.96 11.46 -39.04
C GLY A 9 17.30 12.13 -38.66
N THR A 10 17.89 11.84 -37.49
CA THR A 10 19.34 11.61 -37.32
C THR A 10 19.67 10.89 -36.01
N ASP A 11 20.30 9.74 -36.18
CA ASP A 11 20.98 8.84 -35.25
C ASP A 11 22.28 9.48 -34.74
N ASN A 12 22.63 9.33 -33.45
CA ASN A 12 23.99 9.62 -32.97
C ASN A 12 24.45 8.58 -31.94
N ARG A 13 25.00 7.48 -32.46
CA ARG A 13 25.84 6.53 -31.72
C ARG A 13 27.23 7.16 -31.53
N ASN A 14 27.73 7.19 -30.30
CA ASN A 14 29.17 7.37 -30.06
C ASN A 14 29.71 6.23 -29.19
N ASN A 15 30.55 5.40 -29.81
CA ASN A 15 31.39 4.39 -29.20
C ASN A 15 32.71 5.03 -28.80
N ASN A 16 33.21 4.76 -27.60
CA ASN A 16 34.66 4.84 -27.37
C ASN A 16 35.12 3.70 -26.44
N SER A 17 35.93 2.82 -27.00
CA SER A 17 36.67 1.76 -26.32
C SER A 17 38.11 2.23 -26.18
N GLY A 18 38.68 2.19 -24.97
CA GLY A 18 40.07 2.54 -24.72
C GLY A 18 40.66 1.74 -23.57
N THR A 19 41.57 0.84 -23.91
CA THR A 19 42.35 -0.06 -23.03
C THR A 19 43.67 0.57 -22.58
N ASN A 20 44.10 0.34 -21.32
CA ASN A 20 45.49 0.08 -20.86
C ASN A 20 45.51 0.07 -19.31
N ALA A 21 45.90 -0.99 -18.58
CA ALA A 21 47.19 -1.69 -18.42
C ALA A 21 48.08 -1.16 -17.28
N ARG A 22 48.15 -1.98 -16.20
CA ARG A 22 49.28 -2.37 -15.30
C ARG A 22 50.09 -1.33 -14.48
N GLY A 23 50.16 -1.62 -13.18
CA GLY A 23 51.26 -1.30 -12.23
C GLY A 23 50.81 -1.69 -10.80
N ILE A 24 51.10 -2.89 -10.27
CA ILE A 24 52.30 -3.37 -9.55
C ILE A 24 52.83 -2.41 -8.45
N GLY A 25 52.70 -2.84 -7.19
CA GLY A 25 53.31 -2.23 -5.99
C GLY A 25 52.76 -2.88 -4.70
N THR A 26 53.21 -4.08 -4.33
CA THR A 26 54.14 -4.39 -3.20
C THR A 26 53.59 -4.23 -1.76
N LEU A 27 53.13 -5.36 -1.22
CA LEU A 27 53.41 -5.99 0.10
C LEU A 27 53.73 -5.14 1.38
N ARG A 28 52.82 -5.29 2.38
CA ARG A 28 52.98 -5.65 3.83
C ARG A 28 53.91 -4.80 4.74
N PRO A 29 53.89 -5.04 6.08
CA PRO A 29 52.80 -5.16 7.06
C PRO A 29 53.04 -4.26 8.30
N SER A 30 52.11 -4.13 9.25
CA SER A 30 52.49 -4.13 10.68
C SER A 30 51.28 -4.30 11.61
N ALA A 31 51.46 -5.18 12.59
CA ALA A 31 50.57 -5.42 13.70
C ALA A 31 50.90 -4.44 14.84
N ALA A 32 49.89 -4.07 15.64
CA ALA A 32 50.08 -3.61 17.01
C ALA A 32 48.85 -3.94 17.85
N SER A 33 49.00 -4.97 18.68
CA SER A 33 48.11 -5.36 19.77
C SER A 33 48.27 -4.39 20.94
N LEU A 34 47.19 -3.93 21.57
CA LEU A 34 47.16 -3.47 22.96
C LEU A 34 45.76 -3.68 23.58
N THR A 35 45.61 -4.71 24.40
CA THR A 35 44.84 -4.69 25.66
C THR A 35 45.80 -4.18 26.76
N PRO A 36 45.40 -3.64 27.94
CA PRO A 36 44.35 -4.17 28.84
C PRO A 36 43.52 -3.11 29.59
N GLY A 37 42.40 -3.54 30.18
CA GLY A 37 41.56 -2.65 31.00
C GLY A 37 40.48 -3.39 31.76
N THR A 38 40.87 -4.14 32.78
CA THR A 38 39.99 -4.68 33.82
C THR A 38 39.20 -3.55 34.48
N THR A 39 37.88 -3.60 34.43
CA THR A 39 37.01 -2.90 35.39
C THR A 39 35.97 -3.88 35.92
N THR A 40 36.32 -4.43 37.07
CA THR A 40 35.50 -4.79 38.23
C THR A 40 33.98 -4.90 37.99
N ALA A 41 33.48 -6.12 37.87
CA ALA A 41 32.09 -6.45 38.16
C ALA A 41 31.88 -6.35 39.67
N LYS A 42 31.18 -5.30 40.13
CA LYS A 42 30.69 -5.19 41.50
C LYS A 42 29.22 -5.59 41.53
N THR A 43 28.98 -6.79 42.03
CA THR A 43 27.68 -7.31 42.44
C THR A 43 27.01 -6.33 43.42
N ILE A 44 25.90 -5.71 43.02
CA ILE A 44 24.91 -5.15 43.94
C ILE A 44 23.72 -6.10 43.91
N SER A 45 23.66 -6.94 44.94
CA SER A 45 22.44 -7.62 45.35
C SER A 45 21.56 -6.60 46.04
N GLY A 46 20.37 -6.33 45.49
CA GLY A 46 19.49 -5.30 46.02
C GLY A 46 18.15 -5.21 45.31
N GLY A 47 17.24 -6.12 45.66
CA GLY A 47 15.79 -5.89 45.59
C GLY A 47 15.18 -5.82 44.19
N VAL A 48 14.87 -6.98 43.60
CA VAL A 48 13.87 -7.06 42.52
C VAL A 48 12.50 -6.77 43.15
N LYS A 49 12.11 -5.49 43.21
CA LYS A 49 10.70 -5.12 43.31
C LYS A 49 10.04 -5.61 42.03
N LYS A 50 9.12 -6.56 42.17
CA LYS A 50 8.16 -6.99 41.16
C LYS A 50 7.45 -5.75 40.61
N ALA A 51 7.90 -5.24 39.48
CA ALA A 51 7.27 -4.15 38.76
C ALA A 51 6.49 -4.75 37.59
N ALA A 52 5.18 -4.49 37.62
CA ALA A 52 4.19 -4.51 36.56
C ALA A 52 4.44 -5.42 35.34
N THR A 53 3.56 -6.41 35.19
CA THR A 53 3.20 -6.99 33.90
C THR A 53 3.07 -5.88 32.86
N ALA A 54 3.97 -5.84 31.89
CA ALA A 54 3.74 -5.14 30.64
C ALA A 54 2.48 -5.75 30.03
N GLU A 55 1.40 -4.99 29.96
CA GLU A 55 0.29 -5.35 29.08
C GLU A 55 0.87 -5.50 27.68
N GLU A 56 0.68 -6.67 27.08
CA GLU A 56 1.07 -6.92 25.70
C GLU A 56 0.23 -5.98 24.83
N VAL A 57 0.81 -4.84 24.45
CA VAL A 57 0.17 -3.89 23.53
C VAL A 57 0.15 -4.56 22.17
N ASN A 58 -0.88 -5.36 21.94
CA ASN A 58 -1.14 -5.96 20.65
C ASN A 58 -1.49 -4.81 19.69
N PRO A 59 -0.66 -4.54 18.67
CA PRO A 59 -0.90 -3.42 17.78
C PRO A 59 -2.24 -3.62 17.08
N VAL A 60 -3.14 -2.64 17.20
CA VAL A 60 -4.43 -2.66 16.49
C VAL A 60 -4.14 -2.77 14.99
N ARG A 61 -4.79 -3.72 14.32
CA ARG A 61 -4.65 -3.96 12.87
C ARG A 61 -5.97 -3.68 12.17
N VAL A 62 -5.90 -3.41 10.86
CA VAL A 62 -7.09 -3.39 10.02
C VAL A 62 -7.76 -4.77 10.08
N LYS A 63 -9.06 -4.79 10.34
CA LYS A 63 -9.89 -5.99 10.40
C LYS A 63 -10.35 -6.38 8.99
N TRP A 64 -9.37 -6.75 8.14
CA TRP A 64 -9.62 -7.20 6.79
C TRP A 64 -10.63 -8.35 6.77
N MET A 65 -11.55 -8.31 5.81
CA MET A 65 -12.54 -9.35 5.57
C MET A 65 -12.63 -9.70 4.09
N THR A 66 -13.26 -10.83 3.78
CA THR A 66 -13.57 -11.19 2.39
C THR A 66 -14.67 -10.27 1.84
N LEU A 67 -14.81 -10.24 0.51
CA LEU A 67 -15.90 -9.51 -0.11
C LEU A 67 -17.26 -10.04 0.41
N ASP A 68 -17.44 -11.36 0.46
CA ASP A 68 -18.69 -11.97 0.91
C ASP A 68 -19.05 -11.60 2.35
N GLU A 69 -18.07 -11.59 3.25
CA GLU A 69 -18.26 -11.15 4.64
C GLU A 69 -18.69 -9.68 4.72
N ALA A 70 -18.09 -8.81 3.92
CA ALA A 70 -18.48 -7.40 3.86
C ALA A 70 -19.89 -7.22 3.29
N LEU A 71 -20.24 -7.98 2.25
CA LEU A 71 -21.58 -7.95 1.65
C LEU A 71 -22.65 -8.45 2.62
N GLU A 72 -22.36 -9.51 3.37
CA GLU A 72 -23.28 -10.05 4.37
C GLU A 72 -23.52 -9.04 5.50
N LYS A 73 -22.45 -8.44 6.05
CA LYS A 73 -22.58 -7.39 7.08
C LYS A 73 -23.32 -6.16 6.55
N SER A 74 -23.13 -5.79 5.29
CA SER A 74 -23.82 -4.67 4.65
C SER A 74 -25.33 -4.84 4.51
N LYS A 75 -25.87 -6.06 4.74
CA LYS A 75 -27.31 -6.31 4.80
C LYS A 75 -27.92 -5.85 6.13
N THR A 76 -27.17 -5.90 7.22
CA THR A 76 -27.67 -5.59 8.57
C THR A 76 -27.27 -4.20 9.03
N GLU A 77 -26.04 -3.77 8.75
CA GLU A 77 -25.54 -2.45 9.09
C GLU A 77 -25.03 -1.74 7.82
N LYS A 78 -25.58 -0.55 7.54
CA LYS A 78 -25.19 0.23 6.37
C LYS A 78 -23.88 0.96 6.63
N ARG A 79 -22.85 0.53 5.91
CA ARG A 79 -21.51 1.10 5.95
C ARG A 79 -20.86 0.95 4.57
N LYS A 80 -20.00 1.90 4.20
CA LYS A 80 -19.25 1.85 2.93
C LYS A 80 -18.23 0.72 2.95
N ILE A 81 -17.89 0.19 1.78
CA ILE A 81 -16.85 -0.84 1.63
C ILE A 81 -15.59 -0.16 1.09
N PHE A 82 -14.48 -0.36 1.79
CA PHE A 82 -13.15 0.02 1.33
C PHE A 82 -12.50 -1.22 0.75
N VAL A 83 -12.04 -1.18 -0.49
CA VAL A 83 -11.39 -2.32 -1.15
C VAL A 83 -9.94 -1.95 -1.46
N ASP A 84 -8.99 -2.70 -0.89
CA ASP A 84 -7.60 -2.69 -1.34
C ASP A 84 -7.41 -3.76 -2.42
N VAL A 85 -7.26 -3.33 -3.67
CA VAL A 85 -7.05 -4.19 -4.83
C VAL A 85 -5.54 -4.35 -5.05
N PHE A 86 -5.05 -5.56 -4.82
CA PHE A 86 -3.62 -5.89 -4.84
C PHE A 86 -3.33 -7.16 -5.66
N THR A 87 -2.04 -7.49 -5.79
CA THR A 87 -1.57 -8.81 -6.23
C THR A 87 -0.40 -9.28 -5.38
N GLU A 88 -0.17 -10.59 -5.32
CA GLU A 88 0.88 -11.19 -4.48
C GLU A 88 2.31 -10.76 -4.86
N MET A 89 2.53 -10.48 -6.15
CA MET A 89 3.82 -10.02 -6.69
C MET A 89 3.90 -8.50 -6.89
N CYS A 90 3.14 -7.73 -6.12
CA CYS A 90 3.17 -6.28 -6.15
C CYS A 90 4.03 -5.71 -5.00
N GLY A 91 5.23 -5.19 -5.32
CA GLY A 91 6.13 -4.60 -4.31
C GLY A 91 5.56 -3.37 -3.62
N TRP A 92 4.88 -2.48 -4.36
CA TRP A 92 4.25 -1.29 -3.79
C TRP A 92 3.04 -1.60 -2.91
N CYS A 93 2.32 -2.70 -3.19
CA CYS A 93 1.23 -3.18 -2.35
C CYS A 93 1.77 -3.61 -0.98
N LYS A 94 2.83 -4.42 -0.96
CA LYS A 94 3.52 -4.83 0.28
C LYS A 94 4.07 -3.64 1.06
N ARG A 95 4.51 -2.59 0.37
CA ARG A 95 4.93 -1.35 1.02
C ARG A 95 3.74 -0.65 1.67
N MET A 96 2.63 -0.45 0.96
CA MET A 96 1.41 0.16 1.51
C MET A 96 0.87 -0.62 2.72
N ASP A 97 0.91 -1.95 2.66
CA ASP A 97 0.56 -2.83 3.78
C ASP A 97 1.40 -2.61 5.03
N SER A 98 2.72 -2.45 4.86
CA SER A 98 3.68 -2.34 5.97
C SER A 98 3.89 -0.91 6.47
N THR A 99 3.39 0.10 5.75
CA THR A 99 3.47 1.51 6.16
C THR A 99 2.09 2.10 6.46
N THR A 100 1.25 2.22 5.44
CA THR A 100 -0.02 2.95 5.49
C THR A 100 -1.06 2.22 6.34
N PHE A 101 -1.25 0.92 6.12
CA PHE A 101 -2.22 0.13 6.89
C PHE A 101 -1.72 -0.32 8.27
N MET A 102 -0.49 0.10 8.65
CA MET A 102 0.04 -0.05 10.02
C MET A 102 -0.09 1.24 10.85
N ASN A 103 -0.47 2.35 10.21
CA ASN A 103 -0.65 3.60 10.92
C ASN A 103 -1.92 3.54 11.80
N PRO A 104 -1.84 3.83 13.11
CA PRO A 104 -2.98 3.70 14.02
C PRO A 104 -4.22 4.50 13.59
N ALA A 105 -4.05 5.74 13.13
CA ALA A 105 -5.17 6.58 12.70
C ALA A 105 -5.90 5.99 11.49
N VAL A 106 -5.14 5.46 10.52
CA VAL A 106 -5.70 4.75 9.35
C VAL A 106 -6.45 3.48 9.77
N VAL A 107 -5.84 2.69 10.66
CA VAL A 107 -6.42 1.44 11.15
C VAL A 107 -7.74 1.67 11.89
N GLU A 108 -7.74 2.62 12.83
CA GLU A 108 -8.91 2.96 13.64
C GLU A 108 -10.05 3.45 12.74
N TYR A 109 -9.75 4.40 11.85
CA TYR A 109 -10.76 4.96 10.95
C TYR A 109 -11.34 3.91 9.99
N LEU A 110 -10.52 3.02 9.43
CA LEU A 110 -10.99 1.92 8.59
C LEU A 110 -11.93 0.98 9.35
N ASN A 111 -11.53 0.56 10.54
CA ASN A 111 -12.30 -0.37 11.35
C ASN A 111 -13.62 0.23 11.85
N GLU A 112 -13.65 1.54 12.10
CA GLU A 112 -14.83 2.24 12.60
C GLU A 112 -15.82 2.58 11.49
N HIS A 113 -15.34 3.05 10.33
CA HIS A 113 -16.20 3.68 9.32
C HIS A 113 -16.38 2.86 8.03
N TYR A 114 -15.60 1.78 7.84
CA TYR A 114 -15.67 0.95 6.64
C TYR A 114 -15.83 -0.54 6.94
N TYR A 115 -16.24 -1.29 5.92
CA TYR A 115 -15.89 -2.70 5.78
C TYR A 115 -14.62 -2.81 4.92
N PRO A 116 -13.43 -2.99 5.53
CA PRO A 116 -12.19 -3.11 4.78
C PRO A 116 -12.05 -4.51 4.16
N VAL A 117 -12.06 -4.57 2.83
CA VAL A 117 -11.89 -5.76 2.02
C VAL A 117 -10.51 -5.74 1.37
N LYS A 118 -9.83 -6.88 1.41
CA LYS A 118 -8.58 -7.08 0.69
C LYS A 118 -8.84 -8.01 -0.49
N PHE A 119 -8.70 -7.49 -1.71
CA PHE A 119 -9.11 -8.18 -2.92
C PHE A 119 -7.91 -8.47 -3.81
N ASN A 120 -7.60 -9.75 -4.02
CA ASN A 120 -6.56 -10.16 -4.95
C ASN A 120 -7.09 -10.08 -6.37
N ALA A 121 -6.52 -9.18 -7.18
CA ALA A 121 -6.91 -9.01 -8.57
C ALA A 121 -6.53 -10.19 -9.47
N GLU A 122 -5.79 -11.18 -8.96
CA GLU A 122 -5.44 -12.44 -9.64
C GLU A 122 -6.18 -13.65 -9.03
N GLU A 123 -7.23 -13.42 -8.23
CA GLU A 123 -8.12 -14.48 -7.73
C GLU A 123 -8.64 -15.34 -8.89
N GLN A 124 -8.66 -16.66 -8.69
CA GLN A 124 -9.09 -17.63 -9.69
C GLN A 124 -10.50 -18.15 -9.46
N GLU A 125 -10.99 -18.06 -8.22
CA GLU A 125 -12.36 -18.42 -7.90
C GLU A 125 -13.37 -17.47 -8.55
N ASP A 126 -14.52 -18.03 -8.95
CA ASP A 126 -15.63 -17.24 -9.48
C ASP A 126 -16.30 -16.46 -8.36
N ILE A 127 -16.54 -15.17 -8.59
CA ILE A 127 -17.16 -14.27 -7.59
C ILE A 127 -18.46 -13.71 -8.14
N THR A 128 -19.54 -13.85 -7.39
CA THR A 128 -20.82 -13.25 -7.73
C THR A 128 -21.02 -11.94 -6.99
N PHE A 129 -21.17 -10.84 -7.73
CA PHE A 129 -21.36 -9.50 -7.20
C PHE A 129 -22.47 -8.79 -7.96
N LYS A 130 -23.50 -8.32 -7.25
CA LYS A 130 -24.70 -7.65 -7.83
C LYS A 130 -25.33 -8.45 -8.97
N ASP A 131 -25.64 -9.72 -8.70
CA ASP A 131 -26.28 -10.66 -9.63
C ASP A 131 -25.49 -10.98 -10.90
N LYS A 132 -24.22 -10.57 -10.97
CA LYS A 132 -23.28 -10.91 -12.05
C LYS A 132 -22.16 -11.77 -11.49
N THR A 133 -21.91 -12.91 -12.11
CA THR A 133 -20.73 -13.72 -11.85
C THR A 133 -19.56 -13.19 -12.68
N TYR A 134 -18.42 -13.04 -12.02
CA TYR A 134 -17.17 -12.57 -12.58
C TYR A 134 -16.15 -13.71 -12.50
N HIS A 135 -15.31 -13.81 -13.53
CA HIS A 135 -14.38 -14.92 -13.68
C HIS A 135 -12.94 -14.43 -13.74
N TYR A 136 -12.00 -15.35 -13.55
CA TYR A 136 -10.61 -15.12 -13.90
C TYR A 136 -10.38 -15.16 -15.41
N LYS A 137 -9.73 -14.11 -15.93
CA LYS A 137 -9.31 -13.99 -17.33
C LYS A 137 -7.81 -14.16 -17.45
N LYS A 138 -7.39 -15.27 -18.09
CA LYS A 138 -5.99 -15.49 -18.46
C LYS A 138 -5.54 -14.46 -19.52
N ASN A 139 -4.37 -13.88 -19.30
CA ASN A 139 -3.71 -12.94 -20.19
C ASN A 139 -2.18 -13.22 -20.21
N GLY A 140 -1.74 -14.05 -21.16
CA GLY A 140 -0.37 -14.53 -21.23
C GLY A 140 -0.02 -15.52 -20.11
N SER A 141 1.09 -15.25 -19.40
CA SER A 141 1.55 -16.07 -18.27
C SER A 141 0.79 -15.80 -16.97
N ARG A 142 0.06 -14.69 -16.89
CA ARG A 142 -0.78 -14.31 -15.75
C ARG A 142 -2.20 -14.05 -16.24
N GLY A 143 -3.00 -13.37 -15.44
CA GLY A 143 -4.37 -13.01 -15.75
C GLY A 143 -4.89 -12.04 -14.71
N TYR A 144 -6.19 -11.78 -14.74
CA TYR A 144 -6.84 -10.91 -13.79
C TYR A 144 -8.28 -11.36 -13.59
N HIS A 145 -8.82 -11.08 -12.42
CA HIS A 145 -10.22 -11.30 -12.10
C HIS A 145 -11.06 -10.17 -12.69
N GLU A 146 -12.14 -10.50 -13.41
CA GLU A 146 -12.98 -9.51 -14.11
C GLU A 146 -13.57 -8.46 -13.18
N LEU A 147 -13.87 -8.82 -11.92
CA LEU A 147 -14.38 -7.87 -10.92
C LEU A 147 -13.36 -6.76 -10.62
N ALA A 148 -12.06 -7.08 -10.53
CA ALA A 148 -11.03 -6.06 -10.40
C ALA A 148 -11.00 -5.15 -11.62
N ALA A 149 -11.14 -5.70 -12.83
CA ALA A 149 -11.17 -4.89 -14.05
C ALA A 149 -12.39 -3.95 -14.08
N GLU A 150 -13.57 -4.42 -13.65
CA GLU A 150 -14.77 -3.60 -13.53
C GLU A 150 -14.54 -2.42 -12.56
N TRP A 151 -14.08 -2.70 -11.34
CA TRP A 151 -13.84 -1.66 -10.32
C TRP A 151 -12.74 -0.67 -10.70
N LEU A 152 -11.72 -1.13 -11.44
CA LEU A 152 -10.57 -0.31 -11.84
C LEU A 152 -10.79 0.36 -13.21
N ASN A 153 -12.01 0.35 -13.77
CA ASN A 153 -12.31 0.90 -15.09
C ASN A 153 -11.38 0.36 -16.20
N ASN A 154 -11.09 -0.95 -16.16
CA ASN A 154 -10.15 -1.67 -17.01
C ASN A 154 -8.69 -1.14 -16.99
N ARG A 155 -8.33 -0.35 -15.98
CA ARG A 155 -6.96 0.13 -15.76
C ARG A 155 -6.32 -0.62 -14.59
N LEU A 156 -5.84 -1.83 -14.89
CA LEU A 156 -5.24 -2.74 -13.91
C LEU A 156 -3.86 -2.25 -13.45
N SER A 157 -3.85 -1.28 -12.54
CA SER A 157 -2.65 -0.80 -11.84
C SER A 157 -2.74 -1.12 -10.36
N TYR A 158 -1.63 -1.53 -9.75
CA TYR A 158 -1.61 -1.94 -8.34
C TYR A 158 -0.52 -1.20 -7.55
N PRO A 159 -0.78 -0.85 -6.26
CA PRO A 159 -2.06 -0.99 -5.59
C PRO A 159 -3.11 -0.02 -6.15
N THR A 160 -4.39 -0.37 -6.03
CA THR A 160 -5.50 0.58 -6.22
C THR A 160 -6.49 0.40 -5.08
N VAL A 161 -6.89 1.49 -4.45
CA VAL A 161 -7.99 1.46 -3.47
C VAL A 161 -9.30 1.87 -4.14
N VAL A 162 -10.39 1.23 -3.79
CA VAL A 162 -11.73 1.49 -4.34
C VAL A 162 -12.71 1.70 -3.20
N PHE A 163 -13.53 2.74 -3.31
CA PHE A 163 -14.63 2.99 -2.38
C PHE A 163 -15.94 2.57 -3.01
N LEU A 164 -16.67 1.69 -2.33
CA LEU A 164 -18.05 1.36 -2.67
C LEU A 164 -18.98 2.04 -1.66
N ASP A 165 -20.08 2.62 -2.16
CA ASP A 165 -21.14 3.15 -1.32
C ASP A 165 -21.93 2.03 -0.60
N GLU A 166 -22.88 2.42 0.23
CA GLU A 166 -23.74 1.53 1.02
C GLU A 166 -24.69 0.66 0.16
N ASN A 167 -24.80 0.97 -1.14
CA ASN A 167 -25.53 0.23 -2.16
C ASN A 167 -24.58 -0.52 -3.11
N GLN A 168 -23.31 -0.68 -2.73
CA GLN A 168 -22.28 -1.38 -3.50
C GLN A 168 -22.03 -0.72 -4.87
N GLY A 169 -22.30 0.58 -5.00
CA GLY A 169 -21.94 1.41 -6.15
C GLY A 169 -20.49 1.86 -6.05
N VAL A 170 -19.72 1.73 -7.12
CA VAL A 170 -18.33 2.23 -7.17
C VAL A 170 -18.34 3.75 -7.16
N ILE A 171 -17.70 4.36 -6.16
CA ILE A 171 -17.52 5.81 -6.08
C ILE A 171 -16.32 6.23 -6.92
N GLN A 172 -15.13 5.74 -6.57
CA GLN A 172 -13.88 6.14 -7.24
C GLN A 172 -12.77 5.09 -6.98
N PRO A 173 -12.10 4.60 -8.04
CA PRO A 173 -10.82 3.94 -7.91
C PRO A 173 -9.67 4.96 -7.83
N LEU A 174 -8.74 4.75 -6.91
CA LEU A 174 -7.55 5.58 -6.68
C LEU A 174 -6.28 4.75 -6.85
N PRO A 175 -5.64 4.81 -8.03
CA PRO A 175 -4.46 4.00 -8.30
C PRO A 175 -3.21 4.57 -7.62
N GLY A 176 -2.28 3.66 -7.35
CA GLY A 176 -0.97 3.94 -6.81
C GLY A 176 -0.93 3.94 -5.28
N TYR A 177 0.30 3.92 -4.77
CA TYR A 177 0.60 3.99 -3.34
C TYR A 177 0.07 5.30 -2.74
N GLN A 178 -0.60 5.19 -1.59
CA GLN A 178 -0.96 6.32 -0.75
C GLN A 178 -0.22 6.18 0.58
N ASP A 179 0.50 7.21 1.02
CA ASP A 179 1.06 7.24 2.38
C ASP A 179 -0.04 7.39 3.44
N ALA A 180 0.31 7.22 4.71
CA ALA A 180 -0.63 7.25 5.83
C ALA A 180 -1.43 8.56 5.91
N ALA A 181 -0.78 9.71 5.81
CA ALA A 181 -1.44 11.01 5.95
C ALA A 181 -2.42 11.26 4.80
N LYS A 182 -2.03 10.92 3.57
CA LYS A 182 -2.91 11.02 2.42
C LYS A 182 -4.07 10.01 2.51
N MET A 183 -3.80 8.79 2.96
CA MET A 183 -4.84 7.77 3.13
C MET A 183 -5.87 8.21 4.18
N GLU A 184 -5.45 8.75 5.31
CA GLU A 184 -6.35 9.28 6.34
C GLU A 184 -7.28 10.36 5.76
N ALA A 185 -6.73 11.32 5.01
CA ALA A 185 -7.51 12.35 4.35
C ALA A 185 -8.50 11.78 3.31
N ILE A 186 -8.08 10.79 2.52
CA ILE A 186 -8.92 10.09 1.55
C ILE A 186 -10.07 9.37 2.25
N LEU A 187 -9.77 8.57 3.28
CA LEU A 187 -10.75 7.82 4.05
C LEU A 187 -11.78 8.76 4.68
N ASN A 188 -11.34 9.89 5.21
CA ASN A 188 -12.24 10.88 5.78
C ASN A 188 -13.10 11.56 4.71
N TYR A 189 -12.52 11.92 3.57
CA TYR A 189 -13.20 12.56 2.45
C TYR A 189 -14.34 11.72 1.84
N PHE A 190 -14.11 10.42 1.64
CA PHE A 190 -15.16 9.52 1.16
C PHE A 190 -16.11 9.08 2.26
N GLY A 191 -15.64 8.96 3.51
CA GLY A 191 -16.45 8.50 4.63
C GLY A 191 -17.51 9.52 5.03
N THR A 192 -17.16 10.80 4.95
CA THR A 192 -18.04 11.94 5.26
C THR A 192 -18.85 12.44 4.06
N ASP A 193 -18.79 11.74 2.92
CA ASP A 193 -19.38 12.18 1.64
C ASP A 193 -18.93 13.57 1.16
N SER A 194 -17.80 14.07 1.66
CA SER A 194 -17.25 15.38 1.28
C SER A 194 -17.00 15.50 -0.24
N HIS A 195 -16.73 14.38 -0.90
CA HIS A 195 -16.59 14.29 -2.36
C HIS A 195 -17.81 14.74 -3.16
N LYS A 196 -19.01 14.76 -2.56
CA LYS A 196 -20.24 15.21 -3.23
C LYS A 196 -20.33 16.73 -3.34
N LYS A 197 -19.54 17.48 -2.57
CA LYS A 197 -19.67 18.95 -2.42
C LYS A 197 -18.36 19.70 -2.62
N THR A 198 -17.25 19.11 -2.22
CA THR A 198 -15.96 19.78 -2.13
C THR A 198 -14.96 19.07 -3.02
N PRO A 199 -14.28 19.76 -3.96
CA PRO A 199 -13.19 19.15 -4.74
C PRO A 199 -12.03 18.68 -3.85
N TRP A 200 -11.35 17.61 -4.28
CA TRP A 200 -10.29 16.95 -3.49
C TRP A 200 -9.18 17.92 -3.06
N GLU A 201 -8.69 18.77 -3.96
CA GLU A 201 -7.59 19.70 -3.67
C GLU A 201 -7.96 20.71 -2.60
N ALA A 202 -9.23 21.16 -2.59
CA ALA A 202 -9.73 22.07 -1.56
C ALA A 202 -9.86 21.35 -0.22
N TYR A 203 -10.34 20.10 -0.23
CA TYR A 203 -10.47 19.29 0.97
C TYR A 203 -9.12 19.00 1.62
N GLN A 204 -8.16 18.52 0.83
CA GLN A 204 -6.85 18.10 1.31
C GLN A 204 -6.11 19.26 2.00
N ARG A 205 -6.18 20.49 1.46
CA ARG A 205 -5.57 21.67 2.08
C ARG A 205 -6.12 21.94 3.48
N ASN A 206 -7.43 21.82 3.66
CA ASN A 206 -8.08 22.08 4.94
C ASN A 206 -7.80 20.96 5.95
N PHE A 207 -7.85 19.70 5.51
CA PHE A 207 -7.59 18.55 6.36
C PHE A 207 -6.17 18.58 6.95
N SER A 208 -5.16 18.93 6.13
CA SER A 208 -3.77 19.07 6.59
C SER A 208 -3.53 20.23 7.56
N GLN A 209 -4.42 21.23 7.63
CA GLN A 209 -4.33 22.33 8.60
C GLN A 209 -4.92 21.96 9.96
N GLN A 210 -5.92 21.07 9.99
CA GLN A 210 -6.59 20.63 11.21
C GLN A 210 -5.77 19.63 12.04
N GLN A 211 -4.78 18.98 11.41
CA GLN A 211 -3.89 18.00 12.04
C GLN A 211 -2.53 18.60 12.48
N ARG A 212 -2.39 19.93 12.50
CA ARG A 212 -1.20 20.67 12.96
C ARG A 212 -1.47 21.35 14.29
#